data_AF-A0A1G6SDM9-F1
#
_entry.id   AF-A0A1G6SDM9-F1
#
_cell.length_a   1.000
_cell.length_b   1.000
_cell.length_c   1.000
_cell.angle_alpha   90.00
_cell.angle_beta   90.00
_cell.angle_gamma   90.00
#
_symmetry.space_group_name_H-M   'P 1'
#
loop_
_entity.id
_entity.type
_entity.pdbx_description
1 polymer ?
#
loop_
_entity_poly.entity_id
_entity_poly.type
_entity_poly.pdbx_seq_one_letter_code
_entity_poly.pdbx_strand_id
1 'polypeptide(L)' 'MRHYRGMRYSQGGGLPAERQRFREELRLKAAERFAPGEASSVIARDLRVSVRSVQRWRRTLR' A
#
# COMPACT_ATOMS: atom_id res chain seq x y z
N MET A 1 -11.84 -34.40 6.90
CA MET A 1 -11.85 -33.41 5.80
C MET A 1 -11.48 -32.03 6.34
N ARG A 2 -10.21 -31.61 6.19
CA ARG A 2 -9.68 -30.35 6.72
C ARG A 2 -9.33 -29.44 5.54
N HIS A 3 -10.25 -28.56 5.16
CA HIS A 3 -9.97 -27.45 4.23
C HIS A 3 -10.81 -26.24 4.64
N TYR A 4 -10.21 -25.29 5.37
CA TYR A 4 -10.65 -23.90 5.30
C TYR A 4 -10.18 -23.32 3.95
N ARG A 5 -10.85 -23.74 2.88
CA ARG A 5 -10.74 -23.13 1.54
C ARG A 5 -11.99 -22.28 1.36
N GLY A 6 -12.02 -21.10 1.99
CA GLY A 6 -13.25 -20.35 2.13
C GLY A 6 -13.08 -18.86 2.37
N MET A 7 -12.18 -18.19 1.64
CA MET A 7 -12.39 -16.80 1.24
C MET A 7 -11.86 -16.59 -0.17
N ARG A 8 -12.64 -17.11 -1.14
CA ARG A 8 -12.60 -16.62 -2.51
C ARG A 8 -13.39 -15.33 -2.52
N TYR A 9 -12.71 -14.19 -2.67
CA TYR A 9 -13.38 -12.95 -3.04
C TYR A 9 -13.92 -13.13 -4.45
N SER A 10 -15.22 -13.38 -4.57
CA SER A 10 -15.92 -13.19 -5.83
C SER A 10 -15.72 -11.73 -6.25
N GLN A 11 -15.17 -11.57 -7.44
CA GLN A 11 -14.93 -10.31 -8.11
C GLN A 11 -16.19 -9.43 -8.13
N GLY A 12 -16.06 -8.15 -7.77
CA GLY A 12 -17.01 -7.10 -8.14
C GLY A 12 -17.88 -6.56 -6.99
N GLY A 13 -17.49 -5.42 -6.45
CA GLY A 13 -18.35 -4.61 -5.59
C GLY A 13 -17.77 -3.23 -5.32
N GLY A 14 -17.54 -2.42 -6.38
CA GLY A 14 -17.26 -0.97 -6.40
C GLY A 14 -16.05 -0.42 -5.61
N LEU A 15 -15.92 -0.81 -4.36
CA LEU A 15 -14.94 -0.42 -3.36
C LEU A 15 -13.48 -0.90 -3.62
N PRO A 16 -13.19 -1.98 -4.38
CA PRO A 16 -11.81 -2.40 -4.63
C PRO A 16 -11.05 -1.46 -5.57
N ALA A 17 -11.68 -0.94 -6.61
CA ALA A 17 -11.00 -0.11 -7.61
C ALA A 17 -10.58 1.24 -7.03
N GLU A 18 -11.48 1.89 -6.29
CA GLU A 18 -11.18 3.15 -5.60
C GLU A 18 -10.13 2.96 -4.50
N ARG A 19 -10.21 1.87 -3.71
CA ARG A 19 -9.18 1.55 -2.72
C ARG A 19 -7.84 1.20 -3.36
N GLN A 20 -7.85 0.54 -4.52
CA GLN A 20 -6.65 0.20 -5.28
C GLN A 20 -5.99 1.48 -5.82
N ARG A 21 -6.77 2.35 -6.47
CA ARG A 21 -6.31 3.67 -6.96
C ARG A 21 -5.78 4.54 -5.83
N PHE A 22 -6.48 4.60 -4.70
CA PHE A 22 -6.01 5.33 -3.52
C PHE A 22 -4.67 4.80 -3.01
N ARG A 23 -4.47 3.47 -2.98
CA ARG A 23 -3.18 2.89 -2.58
C ARG A 23 -2.08 3.13 -3.60
N GLU A 24 -2.42 3.18 -4.88
CA GLU A 24 -1.49 3.53 -5.96
C GLU A 24 -1.05 4.98 -5.85
N GLU A 25 -1.99 5.91 -5.63
CA GLU A 25 -1.70 7.31 -5.36
C GLU A 25 -0.79 7.49 -4.13
N LEU A 26 -1.06 6.77 -3.03
CA LEU A 26 -0.19 6.79 -1.86
C LEU A 26 1.22 6.28 -2.17
N ARG A 27 1.34 5.27 -3.04
CA ARG A 27 2.64 4.73 -3.43
C ARG A 27 3.42 5.72 -4.30
N LEU A 28 2.76 6.42 -5.21
CA LEU A 28 3.36 7.47 -6.03
C LEU A 28 3.84 8.64 -5.16
N LYS A 29 2.99 9.13 -4.25
CA LYS A 29 3.36 10.15 -3.27
C LYS A 29 4.55 9.72 -2.40
N ALA A 30 4.58 8.46 -1.97
CA ALA A 30 5.74 7.93 -1.23
C ALA A 30 7.01 7.87 -2.10
N ALA A 31 6.89 7.51 -3.39
CA ALA A 31 8.01 7.44 -4.32
C ALA A 31 8.67 8.80 -4.54
N GLU A 32 7.86 9.86 -4.74
CA GLU A 32 8.34 11.23 -4.89
C GLU A 32 9.14 11.69 -3.66
N ARG A 33 8.69 11.32 -2.45
CA ARG A 33 9.38 11.68 -1.20
C ARG A 33 10.60 10.84 -0.89
N PHE A 34 10.75 9.66 -1.50
CA PHE A 34 12.00 8.91 -1.38
C PHE A 34 13.16 9.58 -2.12
N ALA A 35 12.89 10.34 -3.18
CA ALA A 35 13.92 11.03 -3.98
C ALA A 35 14.76 12.05 -3.16
N PRO A 36 14.17 12.93 -2.33
CA PRO A 36 14.93 13.79 -1.43
C PRO A 36 15.52 13.05 -0.21
N GLY A 37 15.30 11.74 -0.08
CA GLY A 37 15.85 10.93 1.02
C GLY A 37 15.03 10.96 2.32
N GLU A 38 13.76 11.35 2.28
CA GLU A 38 12.92 11.39 3.49
C GLU A 38 12.86 10.03 4.22
N ALA A 39 12.81 10.11 5.55
CA ALA A 39 12.70 8.94 6.39
C ALA A 39 11.33 8.26 6.24
N SER A 40 11.32 6.92 6.18
CA SER A 40 10.07 6.15 6.01
C SER A 40 9.06 6.35 7.15
N SER A 41 9.49 6.76 8.34
CA SER A 41 8.63 7.12 9.46
C SER A 41 7.87 8.42 9.23
N VAL A 42 8.52 9.43 8.64
CA VAL A 42 7.90 10.73 8.31
C VAL A 42 6.86 10.53 7.22
N ILE A 43 7.24 9.86 6.12
CA ILE A 43 6.32 9.54 5.03
C ILE A 43 5.11 8.74 5.51
N ALA A 44 5.32 7.75 6.40
CA ALA A 44 4.25 6.94 6.95
C ALA A 44 3.24 7.77 7.78
N ARG A 45 3.75 8.70 8.60
CA ARG A 45 2.91 9.59 9.40
C ARG A 45 2.07 10.50 8.52
N ASP A 46 2.68 11.10 7.51
CA ASP A 46 2.01 12.04 6.61
C ASP A 46 0.96 11.36 5.72
N LEU A 47 1.26 10.15 5.24
CA LEU A 47 0.33 9.35 4.44
C LEU A 47 -0.67 8.56 5.30
N ARG A 48 -0.57 8.62 6.63
CA ARG A 48 -1.40 7.88 7.60
C ARG A 48 -1.42 6.37 7.34
N VAL A 49 -0.26 5.81 7.01
CA VAL A 49 -0.06 4.37 6.80
C VAL A 49 0.99 3.81 7.76
N SER A 50 1.06 2.48 7.87
CA SER A 50 2.13 1.86 8.66
C SER A 50 3.51 2.07 8.04
N VAL A 51 4.53 2.25 8.88
CA VAL A 51 5.94 2.30 8.44
C VAL A 51 6.33 1.05 7.64
N ARG A 52 5.79 -0.11 8.02
CA ARG A 52 6.03 -1.39 7.33
C ARG A 52 5.54 -1.37 5.88
N SER A 53 4.43 -0.69 5.59
CA SER A 53 3.93 -0.49 4.22
C SER A 53 4.91 0.33 3.39
N VAL A 54 5.38 1.45 3.94
CA VAL A 54 6.31 2.36 3.28
C VAL A 54 7.65 1.69 3.03
N GLN A 55 8.18 0.95 4.00
CA GLN A 55 9.41 0.16 3.84
C GLN A 55 9.27 -0.90 2.75
N ARG A 56 8.11 -1.57 2.65
CA ARG A 56 7.84 -2.51 1.55
C ARG A 56 7.86 -1.80 0.20
N TRP A 57 7.24 -0.62 0.09
CA TRP A 57 7.25 0.16 -1.15
C TRP A 57 8.66 0.59 -1.54
N ARG A 58 9.46 1.06 -0.57
CA ARG A 58 10.86 1.45 -0.79
C ARG A 58 11.71 0.30 -1.31
N ARG A 59 11.46 -0.94 -0.86
CA ARG A 59 12.16 -2.13 -1.36
C ARG A 59 11.75 -2.54 -2.79
N THR A 60 10.54 -2.21 -3.22
CA THR A 60 10.05 -2.56 -4.58
C THR A 60 10.33 -1.50 -5.63
N LEU A 61 10.61 -0.26 -5.19
CA LEU A 61 10.91 0.88 -6.06
C LEU A 61 12.43 1.07 -6.25
N ARG A 62 13.24 0.32 -5.49
CA ARG A 62 14.68 0.20 -5.68
C ARG A 62 14.95 -0.95 -6.65
#